data_AF-A0A653DJI1-F1
#
_entry.id   AF-A0A653DJI1-F1
#
_cell.length_a   1.000
_cell.length_b   1.000
_cell.length_c   1.000
_cell.angle_alpha   90.00
_cell.angle_beta   90.00
_cell.angle_gamma   90.00
#
_symmetry.space_group_name_H-M   'P 1'
#
loop_
_entity.id
_entity.type
_entity.pdbx_description
1 polymer ?
#
loop_
_entity_poly.entity_id
_entity_poly.type
_entity_poly.pdbx_seq_one_letter_code
_entity_poly.pdbx_strand_id
1 'polypeptide(L)'
;MRVQPTGWNILEEADVPFALPSDTMLFREPKRKSRERRDVHYQIGQTLDKFGFNGTACVNRMVCEARKLIPLRGTSLVNDILLAVFRYTEEALDSKTNCDESNFMDCSVSILSYLMGSFQLDYT
;
A
#
# COMPACT_ATOMS: atom_id res chain seq x y z
N MET A 1 19.88 48.57 -29.66
CA MET A 1 20.15 47.33 -28.91
C MET A 1 21.47 47.52 -28.16
N ARG A 2 21.49 47.42 -26.83
CA ARG A 2 22.74 47.53 -26.06
C ARG A 2 23.44 46.17 -26.10
N VAL A 3 24.67 46.15 -26.60
CA VAL A 3 25.53 44.96 -26.69
C VAL A 3 25.95 44.59 -25.27
N GLN A 4 25.68 43.34 -24.85
CA GLN A 4 26.14 42.81 -23.57
C GLN A 4 27.66 42.52 -23.62
N PRO A 5 28.40 42.74 -22.52
CA PRO A 5 29.81 42.42 -22.44
C PRO A 5 30.05 40.90 -22.49
N THR A 6 31.07 40.49 -23.24
CA THR A 6 31.51 39.10 -23.36
C THR A 6 32.08 38.59 -22.05
N GLY A 7 31.54 37.47 -21.55
CA GLY A 7 32.06 36.78 -20.36
C GLY A 7 31.04 36.52 -19.24
N TRP A 8 29.82 37.06 -19.35
CA TRP A 8 28.74 36.79 -18.40
C TRP A 8 27.56 36.12 -19.10
N ASN A 9 27.47 34.80 -19.00
CA ASN A 9 26.22 34.06 -19.27
C ASN A 9 25.39 34.11 -17.99
N ILE A 10 24.50 35.10 -17.90
CA ILE A 10 23.46 35.09 -16.86
C ILE A 10 22.40 34.09 -17.35
N LEU A 11 22.65 32.81 -17.10
CA LEU A 11 21.62 31.78 -17.25
C LEU A 11 20.58 32.05 -16.17
N GLU A 12 19.38 32.46 -16.59
CA GLU A 12 18.23 32.85 -15.77
C GLU A 12 17.60 31.69 -14.96
N GLU A 13 18.35 30.63 -14.66
CA GLU A 13 17.94 29.68 -13.63
C GLU A 13 18.59 30.10 -12.33
N ALA A 14 18.01 31.13 -11.73
CA ALA A 14 18.23 31.40 -10.31
C ALA A 14 17.55 30.26 -9.52
N ASP A 15 18.26 29.13 -9.41
CA ASP A 15 17.99 28.14 -8.37
C ASP A 15 18.12 28.88 -7.05
N VAL A 16 16.99 29.35 -6.52
CA VAL A 16 16.94 30.00 -5.21
C VAL A 16 17.44 28.97 -4.21
N PRO A 17 18.60 29.18 -3.54
CA PRO A 17 19.06 28.24 -2.55
C PRO A 17 18.10 28.33 -1.36
N PHE A 18 17.12 27.44 -1.33
CA PHE A 18 16.30 27.23 -0.15
C PHE A 18 17.06 26.28 0.77
N ALA A 19 17.11 26.62 2.05
CA ALA A 19 17.62 25.70 3.04
C ALA A 19 16.68 24.48 3.06
N LEU A 20 17.19 23.32 2.68
CA LEU A 20 16.53 22.06 2.99
C LEU A 20 16.37 22.01 4.51
N PRO A 21 15.14 21.79 5.04
CA PRO A 21 14.95 21.70 6.48
C PRO A 21 15.87 20.60 7.01
N SER A 22 16.67 20.91 8.04
CA SER A 22 17.51 19.91 8.71
C SER A 22 16.69 18.77 9.30
N ASP A 23 15.40 19.00 9.52
CA ASP A 23 14.46 18.03 10.00
C ASP A 23 13.86 17.19 8.86
N THR A 24 14.43 16.00 8.65
CA THR A 24 13.92 15.01 7.70
C THR A 24 12.67 14.28 8.22
N MET A 25 12.17 14.59 9.43
CA MET A 25 10.97 13.95 10.00
C MET A 25 9.70 14.23 9.20
N LEU A 26 9.63 15.35 8.46
CA LEU A 26 8.48 15.70 7.61
C LEU A 26 8.28 14.73 6.44
N PHE A 27 9.36 14.09 5.97
CA PHE A 27 9.32 13.11 4.88
C PHE A 27 9.30 11.66 5.39
N ARG A 28 9.39 11.46 6.71
CA ARG A 28 9.34 10.12 7.28
C ARG A 28 7.91 9.64 7.28
N GLU A 29 7.61 8.61 6.49
CA GLU A 29 6.28 7.98 6.55
C GLU A 29 5.97 7.57 8.00
N PRO A 30 4.78 7.92 8.51
CA PRO A 30 4.45 7.64 9.90
C PRO A 30 4.31 6.14 10.11
N LYS A 31 5.23 5.58 10.92
CA LYS A 31 5.18 4.18 11.42
C LYS A 31 3.83 3.78 12.05
N ARG A 32 2.97 4.77 12.40
CA ARG A 32 1.63 4.56 12.93
C ARG A 32 0.73 3.75 11.99
N LYS A 33 0.75 4.08 10.69
CA LYS A 33 -0.06 3.37 9.67
C LYS A 33 0.29 1.87 9.60
N SER A 34 1.56 1.54 9.78
CA SER A 34 2.02 0.14 9.81
C SER A 34 1.52 -0.63 11.05
N ARG A 35 1.43 0.04 12.21
CA ARG A 35 0.92 -0.59 13.45
C ARG A 35 -0.58 -0.88 13.36
N GLU A 36 -1.35 0.08 12.87
CA GLU A 36 -2.81 -0.06 12.72
C GLU A 36 -3.16 -1.21 11.76
N ARG A 37 -2.46 -1.31 10.62
CA ARG A 37 -2.63 -2.43 9.68
C ARG A 37 -2.30 -3.78 10.31
N ARG A 38 -1.21 -3.86 11.08
CA ARG A 38 -0.82 -5.09 11.78
C ARG A 38 -1.88 -5.52 12.78
N ASP A 39 -2.48 -4.59 13.51
CA ASP A 39 -3.55 -4.90 14.44
C ASP A 39 -4.79 -5.41 13.70
N VAL A 40 -5.21 -4.74 12.61
CA VAL A 40 -6.32 -5.23 11.77
C VAL A 40 -6.06 -6.65 11.27
N HIS A 41 -4.88 -6.92 10.71
CA HIS A 41 -4.50 -8.26 10.26
C HIS A 41 -4.49 -9.27 11.40
N TYR A 42 -4.01 -8.88 12.57
CA TYR A 42 -4.00 -9.73 13.76
C TYR A 42 -5.42 -10.07 14.21
N GLN A 43 -6.33 -9.10 14.29
CA GLN A 43 -7.72 -9.34 14.65
C GLN A 43 -8.41 -10.28 13.64
N ILE A 44 -8.19 -10.07 12.34
CA ILE A 44 -8.72 -10.95 11.30
C ILE A 44 -8.15 -12.37 11.42
N GLY A 45 -6.85 -12.52 11.70
CA GLY A 45 -6.26 -13.83 11.95
C GLY A 45 -6.90 -14.53 13.14
N GLN A 46 -7.03 -13.83 14.26
CA GLN A 46 -7.64 -14.34 15.49
C GLN A 46 -9.11 -14.75 15.32
N THR A 47 -9.88 -14.05 14.50
CA THR A 47 -11.27 -14.46 14.22
C THR A 47 -11.29 -15.72 13.37
N LEU A 48 -10.42 -15.84 12.37
CA LEU A 48 -10.35 -17.03 11.51
C LEU A 48 -9.83 -18.28 12.24
N ASP A 49 -8.91 -18.09 13.18
CA ASP A 49 -8.48 -19.15 14.10
C ASP A 49 -9.69 -19.71 14.89
N LYS A 50 -10.60 -18.84 15.35
CA LYS A 50 -11.82 -19.26 16.06
C LYS A 50 -12.82 -19.99 15.17
N PHE A 51 -12.79 -19.76 13.86
CA PHE A 51 -13.61 -20.49 12.88
C PHE A 51 -12.97 -21.81 12.44
N GLY A 52 -11.79 -22.16 12.97
CA GLY A 52 -11.09 -23.42 12.65
C GLY A 52 -10.20 -23.36 11.42
N PHE A 53 -9.90 -22.16 10.90
CA PHE A 53 -8.93 -21.96 9.83
C PHE A 53 -7.57 -21.58 10.39
N ASN A 54 -6.50 -21.76 9.61
CA ASN A 54 -5.21 -21.18 9.95
C ASN A 54 -5.25 -19.67 9.63
N GLY A 55 -5.47 -18.85 10.67
CA GLY A 55 -5.66 -17.42 10.53
C GLY A 55 -4.46 -16.73 9.89
N THR A 56 -3.24 -17.18 10.20
CA THR A 56 -2.03 -16.64 9.59
C THR A 56 -1.95 -16.92 8.09
N ALA A 57 -2.29 -18.15 7.67
CA ALA A 57 -2.35 -18.53 6.26
C ALA A 57 -3.46 -17.76 5.51
N CYS A 58 -4.62 -17.58 6.14
CA CYS A 58 -5.73 -16.82 5.56
C CYS A 58 -5.42 -15.34 5.37
N VAL A 59 -4.78 -14.70 6.36
CA VAL A 59 -4.38 -13.28 6.26
C VAL A 59 -3.37 -13.11 5.12
N ASN A 60 -2.40 -14.01 4.98
CA ASN A 60 -1.45 -13.98 3.88
C ASN A 60 -2.16 -14.18 2.53
N ARG A 61 -3.11 -15.12 2.46
CA ARG A 61 -3.95 -15.34 1.27
C ARG A 61 -4.71 -14.07 0.89
N MET A 62 -5.34 -13.41 1.85
CA MET A 62 -6.05 -12.15 1.62
C MET A 62 -5.12 -11.05 1.11
N VAL A 63 -3.94 -10.86 1.71
CA VAL A 63 -2.97 -9.87 1.21
C VAL A 63 -2.58 -10.17 -0.24
N CYS A 64 -2.36 -11.43 -0.58
CA CYS A 64 -2.03 -11.85 -1.95
C CYS A 64 -3.19 -11.68 -2.94
N GLU A 65 -4.43 -11.98 -2.53
CA GLU A 65 -5.65 -11.76 -3.32
C GLU A 65 -5.91 -10.26 -3.54
N ALA A 66 -5.72 -9.44 -2.50
CA ALA A 66 -5.85 -7.98 -2.59
C ALA A 66 -4.88 -7.39 -3.61
N ARG A 67 -3.63 -7.87 -3.67
CA ARG A 67 -2.66 -7.44 -4.70
C ARG A 67 -3.12 -7.74 -6.12
N LYS A 68 -3.84 -8.85 -6.34
CA LYS A 68 -4.39 -9.21 -7.65
C LYS A 68 -5.62 -8.37 -8.00
N LEU A 69 -6.45 -8.04 -7.00
CA LEU A 69 -7.74 -7.36 -7.18
C LEU A 69 -7.63 -5.84 -7.25
N ILE A 70 -6.68 -5.25 -6.53
CA ILE A 70 -6.53 -3.80 -6.46
C ILE A 70 -5.84 -3.33 -7.76
N PRO A 71 -6.53 -2.62 -8.66
CA PRO A 71 -5.86 -2.02 -9.80
C PRO A 71 -4.87 -0.95 -9.31
N LEU A 72 -3.74 -0.79 -10.01
CA LEU A 72 -2.73 0.23 -9.69
C LEU A 72 -3.30 1.66 -9.68
N ARG A 73 -4.48 1.87 -10.28
CA ARG A 73 -5.27 3.10 -10.24
C ARG A 73 -6.73 2.75 -9.98
N GLY A 74 -7.33 3.35 -8.96
CA GLY A 74 -8.73 3.14 -8.59
C GLY A 74 -9.51 4.45 -8.43
N THR A 75 -10.83 4.39 -8.69
CA THR A 75 -11.80 5.50 -8.56
C THR A 75 -12.89 5.22 -7.52
N SER A 76 -12.86 4.06 -6.85
CA SER A 76 -13.92 3.58 -5.94
C SER A 76 -13.43 3.50 -4.49
N LEU A 77 -14.30 3.87 -3.56
CA LEU A 77 -14.06 3.81 -2.11
C LEU A 77 -13.61 2.41 -1.65
N VAL A 78 -14.15 1.35 -2.25
CA VAL A 78 -13.78 -0.03 -1.90
C VAL A 78 -12.30 -0.26 -2.21
N ASN A 79 -11.81 0.22 -3.35
CA ASN A 79 -10.39 0.13 -3.70
C ASN A 79 -9.52 0.93 -2.74
N ASP A 80 -9.97 2.12 -2.33
CA ASP A 80 -9.24 2.94 -1.36
C ASP A 80 -9.16 2.28 0.01
N ILE A 81 -10.23 1.61 0.46
CA ILE A 81 -10.24 0.83 1.71
C ILE A 81 -9.31 -0.37 1.60
N LEU A 82 -9.39 -1.14 0.50
CA LEU A 82 -8.51 -2.28 0.28
C LEU A 82 -7.04 -1.85 0.22
N LEU A 83 -6.74 -0.71 -0.39
CA LEU A 83 -5.42 -0.08 -0.35
C LEU A 83 -5.07 0.39 1.07
N ALA A 84 -6.00 0.95 1.82
CA ALA A 84 -5.73 1.42 3.18
C ALA A 84 -5.38 0.27 4.12
N VAL A 85 -6.03 -0.90 3.96
CA VAL A 85 -5.85 -2.06 4.84
C VAL A 85 -4.72 -2.97 4.36
N PHE A 86 -4.76 -3.40 3.10
CA PHE A 86 -3.90 -4.46 2.57
C PHE A 86 -2.68 -3.96 1.78
N ARG A 87 -2.58 -2.66 1.47
CA ARG A 87 -1.39 -2.15 0.77
C ARG A 87 -0.16 -2.34 1.64
N TYR A 88 0.82 -3.00 1.08
CA TYR A 88 2.17 -3.08 1.63
C TYR A 88 3.00 -2.05 0.86
N THR A 89 3.73 -1.19 1.56
CA THR A 89 4.63 -0.21 0.92
C THR A 89 5.69 -0.99 0.14
N GLU A 90 6.03 -0.50 -1.07
CA GLU A 90 6.97 -1.18 -1.96
C GLU A 90 8.36 -1.39 -1.32
N GLU A 91 8.75 -0.58 -0.35
CA GLU A 91 9.99 -0.76 0.42
C GLU A 91 10.05 -2.05 1.26
N ALA A 92 8.92 -2.74 1.42
CA ALA A 92 8.84 -4.02 2.10
C ALA A 92 8.63 -5.20 1.12
N LEU A 93 8.80 -4.96 -0.20
CA LEU A 93 8.86 -5.99 -1.24
C LEU A 93 9.95 -7.04 -1.00
N ASP A 94 10.96 -6.73 -0.17
CA ASP A 94 12.06 -7.64 0.13
C ASP A 94 11.77 -8.57 1.33
N SER A 95 10.71 -8.31 2.11
CA SER A 95 10.31 -9.21 3.21
C SER A 95 9.19 -10.17 2.79
N LYS A 96 9.51 -11.07 1.84
CA LYS A 96 9.15 -12.50 1.94
C LYS A 96 7.68 -12.91 2.15
N THR A 97 6.68 -12.21 1.61
CA THR A 97 5.35 -12.85 1.42
C THR A 97 5.34 -13.53 0.06
N ASN A 98 5.82 -14.77 -0.01
CA ASN A 98 5.73 -15.57 -1.23
C ASN A 98 4.25 -15.94 -1.42
N CYS A 99 3.61 -15.35 -2.43
CA CYS A 99 2.22 -15.62 -2.77
C CYS A 99 2.07 -16.95 -3.52
N ASP A 100 2.72 -17.99 -3.01
CA ASP A 100 2.61 -19.35 -3.55
C ASP A 100 1.32 -19.98 -3.06
N GLU A 101 0.55 -20.58 -3.98
CA GLU A 101 -0.73 -21.21 -3.67
C GLU A 101 -0.61 -22.37 -2.67
N SER A 102 0.57 -22.99 -2.58
CA SER A 102 0.88 -24.04 -1.61
C SER A 102 0.83 -23.57 -0.14
N ASN A 103 1.05 -22.27 0.12
CA ASN A 103 1.03 -21.72 1.47
C ASN A 103 -0.40 -21.47 2.00
N PHE A 104 -1.44 -21.69 1.18
CA PHE A 104 -2.83 -21.38 1.52
C PHE A 104 -3.71 -22.61 1.74
N MET A 105 -3.14 -23.82 1.73
CA MET A 105 -3.90 -25.08 1.84
C MET A 105 -4.75 -25.15 3.13
N ASP A 106 -4.31 -24.49 4.21
CA ASP A 106 -5.04 -24.43 5.48
C ASP A 106 -6.11 -23.32 5.54
N CYS A 107 -6.33 -22.60 4.43
CA CYS A 107 -7.36 -21.58 4.31
C CYS A 107 -8.19 -21.83 3.05
N SER A 108 -9.27 -22.60 3.16
CA SER A 108 -10.14 -22.91 2.01
C SER A 108 -11.01 -21.73 1.56
N VAL A 109 -11.12 -20.68 2.37
CA VAL A 109 -12.03 -19.54 2.12
C VAL A 109 -11.27 -18.35 1.52
N SER A 110 -11.82 -17.78 0.44
CA SER A 110 -11.41 -16.47 -0.09
C SER A 110 -12.35 -15.39 0.45
N ILE A 111 -11.97 -14.77 1.56
CA ILE A 111 -12.80 -13.75 2.22
C ILE A 111 -12.93 -12.50 1.35
N LEU A 112 -11.89 -12.15 0.61
CA LEU A 112 -11.93 -10.99 -0.28
C LEU A 112 -12.90 -11.19 -1.44
N SER A 113 -13.02 -12.40 -2.01
CA SER A 113 -14.01 -12.63 -3.06
C SER A 113 -15.45 -12.49 -2.53
N TYR A 114 -15.72 -12.96 -1.31
CA TYR A 114 -17.00 -12.75 -0.63
C TYR A 114 -17.28 -11.26 -0.37
N LEU A 115 -16.29 -10.52 0.15
CA LEU A 115 -16.39 -9.08 0.37
C LEU A 115 -16.66 -8.34 -0.94
N MET A 116 -15.93 -8.65 -2.01
CA MET A 116 -16.13 -8.03 -3.32
C MET A 116 -17.53 -8.31 -3.89
N GLY A 117 -18.08 -9.50 -3.66
CA GLY A 117 -19.48 -9.81 -4.01
C GLY A 117 -20.48 -8.99 -3.20
N SER A 118 -20.21 -8.76 -1.91
CA SER A 118 -21.07 -7.91 -1.06
C SER A 118 -20.99 -6.42 -1.40
N PHE A 119 -19.87 -5.97 -1.97
CA PHE A 119 -19.66 -4.59 -2.42
C PHE A 119 -20.06 -4.35 -3.87
N GLN A 120 -20.85 -5.24 -4.49
CA GLN A 120 -21.58 -4.92 -5.72
C GLN A 120 -22.59 -3.80 -5.44
N LEU A 121 -22.08 -2.57 -5.31
CA LEU A 121 -22.73 -1.37 -5.80
C LEU A 121 -22.58 -1.41 -7.31
N ASP A 122 -23.73 -1.49 -7.98
CA ASP A 122 -23.94 -1.62 -9.41
C ASP A 122 -22.80 -1.04 -10.27
N TYR A 123 -22.07 -1.92 -10.94
CA TYR A 123 -21.25 -1.53 -12.09
C TYR A 123 -22.09 -1.74 -13.34
N THR A 124 -22.99 -0.79 -13.59
CA THR A 124 -23.62 -0.50 -14.90
C THR A 124 -23.51 0.99 -15.17
#